data_AF-A0A853C9C4-F1
#
_entry.id   AF-A0A853C9C4-F1
#
_cell.length_a   1.000
_cell.length_b   1.000
_cell.length_c   1.000
_cell.angle_alpha   90.00
_cell.angle_beta   90.00
_cell.angle_gamma   90.00
#
_symmetry.space_group_name_H-M   'P 1'
#
loop_
_entity.id
_entity.type
_entity.pdbx_description
1 polymer ?
#
loop_
_entity_poly.entity_id
_entity_poly.type
_entity_poly.pdbx_seq_one_letter_code
_entity_poly.pdbx_strand_id
1 'polypeptide(L)'
;MTVLALLAAVAAMLSNTAASLLESAGTHRATRQRPLWRQPRYLVGLACDGLGWLLSVVALRVLPVFAVQSVLAGTVAATPVAAAGGDPRRLSVRQRTAVAGVVLGLALVAASAQPGRAPRLPAAATPVLLVTAAALLAALVPVRRSGRPLLMTVAAGLAFGGVSLAVRAVHVRSSLWTSLLDLLGEPLAWAVLVFGATGTVLLAAGLRAGAVSTVVAVLSVTEVIVPGLVGLALLGDRVRPGWAVVLAAGWVLTVAGVALLARAPAVSASA
;
A
#
# COMPACT_ATOMS: atom_id res chain seq x y z
N MET A 1 -9.61 20.81 -2.38
CA MET A 1 -9.75 19.33 -2.50
C MET A 1 -8.44 18.58 -2.29
N THR A 2 -7.30 19.04 -2.81
CA THR A 2 -6.00 18.35 -2.67
C THR A 2 -5.54 18.15 -1.22
N VAL A 3 -5.67 19.16 -0.36
CA VAL A 3 -5.28 19.05 1.06
C VAL A 3 -6.08 17.96 1.78
N LEU A 4 -7.40 17.90 1.56
CA LEU A 4 -8.25 16.84 2.12
C LEU A 4 -7.84 15.45 1.63
N ALA A 5 -7.43 15.31 0.36
CA ALA A 5 -6.96 14.04 -0.16
C ALA A 5 -5.60 13.62 0.41
N LEU A 6 -4.70 14.58 0.68
CA LEU A 6 -3.43 14.31 1.38
C LEU A 6 -3.70 13.90 2.84
N LEU A 7 -4.60 14.61 3.52
CA LEU A 7 -5.03 14.23 4.87
C LEU A 7 -5.66 12.84 4.90
N ALA A 8 -6.47 12.49 3.89
CA ALA A 8 -7.02 11.14 3.75
C ALA A 8 -5.92 10.09 3.55
N ALA A 9 -4.91 10.37 2.72
CA ALA A 9 -3.78 9.44 2.52
C ALA A 9 -2.95 9.25 3.80
N VAL A 10 -2.67 10.33 4.54
CA VAL A 10 -1.96 10.27 5.82
C VAL A 10 -2.81 9.55 6.88
N ALA A 11 -4.10 9.84 6.95
CA ALA A 11 -5.02 9.13 7.84
C ALA A 11 -5.08 7.63 7.49
N ALA A 12 -5.09 7.27 6.21
CA ALA A 12 -5.00 5.88 5.77
C ALA A 12 -3.73 5.18 6.27
N MET A 13 -2.58 5.82 6.10
CA MET A 13 -1.29 5.32 6.61
C MET A 13 -1.32 5.11 8.13
N LEU A 14 -1.88 6.06 8.88
CA LEU A 14 -2.00 5.96 10.35
C LEU A 14 -2.99 4.87 10.77
N SER A 15 -4.12 4.74 10.07
CA SER A 15 -5.09 3.66 10.30
C SER A 15 -4.48 2.28 10.03
N ASN A 16 -3.73 2.11 8.94
CA ASN A 16 -3.01 0.87 8.63
C ASN A 16 -1.91 0.57 9.65
N THR A 17 -1.25 1.62 10.18
CA THR A 17 -0.27 1.48 11.27
C THR A 17 -0.94 0.94 12.53
N ALA A 18 -2.08 1.52 12.92
CA ALA A 18 -2.85 1.08 14.07
C ALA A 18 -3.38 -0.35 13.87
N ALA A 19 -3.88 -0.67 12.68
CA ALA A 19 -4.32 -2.01 12.30
C ALA A 19 -3.21 -3.04 12.52
N SER A 20 -2.04 -2.78 11.95
CA SER A 20 -0.86 -3.67 12.06
C SER A 20 -0.48 -3.95 13.52
N LEU A 21 -0.49 -2.93 14.38
CA LEU A 21 -0.17 -3.09 15.81
C LEU A 21 -1.25 -3.86 16.57
N LEU A 22 -2.53 -3.57 16.30
CA LEU A 22 -3.67 -4.22 16.95
C LEU A 22 -3.82 -5.69 16.54
N GLU A 23 -3.63 -5.99 15.25
CA GLU A 23 -3.64 -7.35 14.71
C GLU A 23 -2.48 -8.16 15.24
N SER A 24 -1.27 -7.60 15.28
CA SER A 24 -0.10 -8.24 15.90
C SER A 24 -0.39 -8.56 17.37
N ALA A 25 -0.88 -7.59 18.16
CA ALA A 25 -1.24 -7.81 19.56
C ALA A 25 -2.38 -8.83 19.76
N GLY A 26 -3.31 -8.93 18.80
CA GLY A 26 -4.36 -9.95 18.77
C GLY A 26 -3.78 -11.34 18.53
N THR A 27 -3.03 -11.50 17.43
CA THR A 27 -2.48 -12.80 17.02
C THR A 27 -1.65 -13.49 18.11
N HIS A 28 -0.88 -12.74 18.91
CA HIS A 28 -0.13 -13.27 20.05
C HIS A 28 -1.01 -13.89 21.16
N ARG A 29 -2.29 -13.51 21.24
CA ARG A 29 -3.25 -14.02 22.23
C ARG A 29 -4.12 -15.14 21.67
N ALA A 30 -3.91 -15.52 20.40
CA ALA A 30 -4.76 -16.48 19.71
C ALA A 30 -4.36 -17.89 20.10
N THR A 31 -5.32 -18.64 20.63
CA THR A 31 -5.12 -20.05 20.96
C THR A 31 -6.17 -20.88 20.25
N ARG A 32 -5.98 -22.20 20.20
CA ARG A 32 -6.95 -23.14 19.60
C ARG A 32 -8.34 -23.03 20.25
N GLN A 33 -8.44 -22.55 21.49
CA GLN A 33 -9.68 -22.32 22.23
C GLN A 33 -10.21 -20.87 22.12
N ARG A 34 -9.38 -19.91 21.75
CA ARG A 34 -9.76 -18.51 21.51
C ARG A 34 -9.34 -18.09 20.10
N PRO A 35 -10.16 -18.41 19.10
CA PRO A 35 -9.84 -18.12 17.70
C PRO A 35 -9.79 -16.61 17.44
N LEU A 36 -9.06 -16.21 16.39
CA LEU A 36 -8.81 -14.80 16.03
C LEU A 36 -10.08 -13.95 15.93
N TRP A 37 -11.16 -14.52 15.38
CA TRP A 37 -12.44 -13.82 15.23
C TRP A 37 -13.15 -13.47 16.55
N ARG A 38 -12.69 -14.02 17.69
CA ARG A 38 -13.16 -13.66 19.04
C ARG A 38 -12.25 -12.67 19.75
N GLN A 39 -11.21 -12.18 19.10
CA GLN A 39 -10.27 -11.26 19.72
C GLN A 39 -10.63 -9.81 19.39
N PRO A 40 -11.03 -9.02 20.39
CA PRO A 40 -11.48 -7.65 20.13
C PRO A 40 -10.37 -6.80 19.51
N ARG A 41 -9.11 -6.98 19.91
CA ARG A 41 -7.98 -6.25 19.32
C ARG A 41 -7.79 -6.56 17.84
N TYR A 42 -7.91 -7.83 17.45
CA TYR A 42 -7.83 -8.23 16.05
C TYR A 42 -8.98 -7.65 15.23
N LEU A 43 -10.21 -7.69 15.75
CA LEU A 43 -11.39 -7.13 15.07
C LEU A 43 -11.30 -5.60 14.91
N VAL A 44 -10.83 -4.89 15.95
CA VAL A 44 -10.59 -3.44 15.87
C VAL A 44 -9.47 -3.15 14.86
N GLY A 45 -8.41 -3.97 14.85
CA GLY A 45 -7.35 -3.87 13.84
C GLY A 45 -7.89 -4.01 12.41
N LEU A 46 -8.72 -5.03 12.17
CA LEU A 46 -9.37 -5.25 10.88
C LEU A 46 -10.30 -4.08 10.48
N ALA A 47 -11.02 -3.49 11.44
CA ALA A 47 -11.83 -2.31 11.19
C ALA A 47 -10.96 -1.08 10.84
N CYS A 48 -9.81 -0.91 11.50
CA CYS A 48 -8.84 0.13 11.16
C CYS A 48 -8.24 -0.09 9.76
N ASP A 49 -7.97 -1.34 9.37
CA ASP A 49 -7.47 -1.68 8.03
C ASP A 49 -8.50 -1.34 6.95
N GLY A 50 -9.77 -1.74 7.16
CA GLY A 50 -10.88 -1.39 6.28
C GLY A 50 -11.09 0.13 6.17
N LEU A 51 -10.97 0.86 7.28
CA LEU A 51 -11.03 2.32 7.27
C LEU A 51 -9.85 2.93 6.50
N GLY A 52 -8.64 2.42 6.70
CA GLY A 52 -7.45 2.87 5.98
C GLY A 52 -7.58 2.63 4.48
N TRP A 53 -8.11 1.48 4.08
CA TRP A 53 -8.42 1.19 2.68
C TRP A 53 -9.43 2.19 2.10
N LEU A 54 -10.54 2.47 2.79
CA LEU A 54 -11.54 3.46 2.34
C LEU A 54 -10.94 4.86 2.18
N LEU A 55 -10.11 5.29 3.14
CA LEU A 55 -9.41 6.56 3.07
C LEU A 55 -8.40 6.60 1.90
N SER A 56 -7.74 5.49 1.60
CA SER A 56 -6.86 5.38 0.43
C SER A 56 -7.63 5.50 -0.88
N VAL A 57 -8.84 4.93 -0.96
CA VAL A 57 -9.74 5.06 -2.10
C VAL A 57 -10.15 6.51 -2.31
N VAL A 58 -10.48 7.23 -1.22
CA VAL A 58 -10.79 8.66 -1.28
C VAL A 58 -9.58 9.47 -1.77
N ALA A 59 -8.38 9.17 -1.28
CA ALA A 59 -7.15 9.82 -1.72
C ALA A 59 -6.88 9.60 -3.23
N LEU A 60 -7.02 8.35 -3.70
CA LEU A 60 -6.82 7.97 -5.09
C LEU A 60 -7.81 8.63 -6.06
N ARG A 61 -8.93 9.19 -5.61
CA ARG A 61 -9.81 9.97 -6.49
C ARG A 61 -9.20 11.29 -6.95
N VAL A 62 -8.29 11.85 -6.16
CA VAL A 62 -7.74 13.20 -6.38
C VAL A 62 -6.24 13.14 -6.65
N LEU A 63 -5.50 12.37 -5.85
CA LEU A 63 -4.04 12.30 -5.90
C LEU A 63 -3.54 11.24 -6.89
N PRO A 64 -2.40 11.50 -7.54
CA PRO A 64 -1.69 10.48 -8.32
C PRO A 64 -1.39 9.22 -7.52
N VAL A 65 -1.37 8.07 -8.21
CA VAL A 65 -1.11 6.76 -7.60
C VAL A 65 0.26 6.75 -6.93
N PHE A 66 1.30 7.27 -7.59
CA PHE A 66 2.64 7.33 -7.00
C PHE A 66 2.69 8.10 -5.67
N ALA A 67 1.87 9.14 -5.51
CA ALA A 67 1.84 9.94 -4.28
C ALA A 67 1.13 9.16 -3.16
N VAL A 68 -0.03 8.56 -3.45
CA VAL A 68 -0.76 7.75 -2.46
C VAL A 68 0.07 6.54 -2.02
N GLN A 69 0.64 5.79 -2.96
CA GLN A 69 1.44 4.61 -2.64
C GLN A 69 2.67 4.97 -1.81
N SER A 70 3.33 6.08 -2.10
CA SER A 70 4.44 6.54 -1.27
C SER A 70 3.97 6.81 0.16
N VAL A 71 2.89 7.58 0.34
CA VAL A 71 2.36 7.84 1.70
C VAL A 71 2.00 6.54 2.43
N LEU A 72 1.36 5.58 1.77
CA LEU A 72 1.03 4.28 2.38
C LEU A 72 2.27 3.47 2.75
N ALA A 73 3.34 3.51 1.94
CA ALA A 73 4.63 2.90 2.30
C ALA A 73 5.26 3.51 3.56
N GLY A 74 4.87 4.74 3.90
CA GLY A 74 5.21 5.40 5.17
C GLY A 74 4.75 4.64 6.42
N THR A 75 3.78 3.71 6.30
CA THR A 75 3.34 2.83 7.39
C THR A 75 4.54 2.11 8.02
N VAL A 76 5.50 1.65 7.21
CA VAL A 76 6.71 0.96 7.72
C VAL A 76 7.56 1.86 8.64
N ALA A 77 7.57 3.16 8.40
CA ALA A 77 8.24 4.14 9.28
C ALA A 77 7.38 4.52 10.48
N ALA A 78 6.06 4.60 10.31
CA ALA A 78 5.13 4.95 11.39
C ALA A 78 4.99 3.83 12.44
N THR A 79 5.03 2.55 12.04
CA THR A 79 4.89 1.40 12.95
C THR A 79 5.90 1.40 14.11
N PRO A 80 7.22 1.50 13.91
CA PRO A 80 8.18 1.51 15.01
C PRO A 80 8.06 2.77 15.89
N VAL A 81 7.71 3.93 15.31
CA VAL A 81 7.47 5.16 16.08
C VAL A 81 6.25 5.00 16.99
N ALA A 82 5.16 4.45 16.45
CA ALA A 82 3.94 4.17 17.21
C ALA A 82 4.17 3.09 18.29
N ALA A 83 4.93 2.04 17.97
CA ALA A 83 5.33 1.02 18.94
C ALA A 83 6.20 1.58 20.08
N ALA A 84 6.96 2.64 19.82
CA ALA A 84 7.72 3.39 20.82
C ALA A 84 6.88 4.42 21.60
N GLY A 85 5.54 4.38 21.49
CA GLY A 85 4.64 5.34 22.16
C GLY A 85 4.74 6.76 21.59
N GLY A 86 5.24 6.92 20.36
CA GLY A 86 5.39 8.21 19.70
C GLY A 86 6.66 8.98 20.09
N ASP A 87 7.52 8.45 20.95
CA ASP A 87 8.80 9.07 21.31
C ASP A 87 9.95 8.55 20.41
N PRO A 88 10.45 9.35 19.45
CA PRO A 88 11.54 8.92 18.57
C PRO A 88 12.84 8.64 19.32
N ARG A 89 13.03 9.14 20.55
CA ARG A 89 14.25 8.93 21.34
C ARG A 89 14.42 7.48 21.77
N ARG A 90 13.33 6.70 21.83
CA ARG A 90 13.33 5.26 22.10
C ARG A 90 13.78 4.42 20.91
N LEU A 91 13.92 5.03 19.73
CA LEU A 91 14.42 4.39 18.53
C LEU A 91 15.96 4.51 18.46
N SER A 92 16.60 3.45 17.95
CA SER A 92 18.03 3.49 17.62
C SER A 92 18.33 4.64 16.65
N VAL A 93 19.56 5.14 16.64
CA VAL A 93 20.00 6.19 15.69
C VAL A 93 19.74 5.76 14.25
N ARG A 94 19.93 4.47 13.94
CA ARG A 94 19.64 3.89 12.62
C ARG A 94 18.15 3.93 12.26
N GLN A 95 17.27 3.62 13.20
CA GLN A 95 15.82 3.71 12.97
C GLN A 95 15.38 5.16 12.80
N ARG A 96 15.90 6.09 13.62
CA ARG A 96 15.58 7.53 13.49
C ARG A 96 15.99 8.11 12.14
N THR A 97 17.21 7.82 11.69
CA THR A 97 17.71 8.26 10.38
C THR A 97 16.90 7.67 9.23
N ALA A 98 16.51 6.40 9.34
CA ALA A 98 15.66 5.75 8.34
C ALA A 98 14.23 6.34 8.31
N VAL A 99 13.60 6.59 9.46
CA VAL A 99 12.30 7.29 9.56
C VAL A 99 12.39 8.68 8.94
N ALA A 100 13.43 9.46 9.28
CA ALA A 100 13.64 10.78 8.71
C ALA A 100 13.80 10.73 7.18
N GLY A 101 14.55 9.74 6.66
CA GLY A 101 14.68 9.50 5.23
C GLY A 101 13.36 9.17 4.55
N VAL A 102 12.52 8.32 5.16
CA VAL A 102 11.16 8.05 4.66
C VAL A 102 10.35 9.35 4.64
N VAL A 103 10.22 10.05 5.77
CA VAL A 103 9.42 11.28 5.87
C VAL A 103 9.85 12.33 4.83
N LEU A 104 11.16 12.53 4.68
CA LEU A 104 11.69 13.44 3.66
C LEU A 104 11.34 12.94 2.25
N GLY A 105 11.53 11.66 1.97
CA GLY A 105 11.19 11.05 0.69
C GLY A 105 9.71 11.25 0.33
N LEU A 106 8.80 11.00 1.28
CA LEU A 106 7.37 11.23 1.13
C LEU A 106 7.04 12.69 0.85
N ALA A 107 7.68 13.62 1.57
CA ALA A 107 7.49 15.04 1.35
C ALA A 107 7.91 15.46 -0.06
N LEU A 108 9.05 14.95 -0.56
CA LEU A 108 9.50 15.20 -1.93
C LEU A 108 8.55 14.62 -2.97
N VAL A 109 8.09 13.38 -2.79
CA VAL A 109 7.11 12.76 -3.69
C VAL A 109 5.81 13.57 -3.71
N ALA A 110 5.26 13.91 -2.54
CA ALA A 110 4.04 14.69 -2.43
C ALA A 110 4.19 16.09 -3.05
N ALA A 111 5.35 16.75 -2.86
CA ALA A 111 5.65 18.05 -3.47
C ALA A 111 5.79 17.97 -4.99
N SER A 112 6.33 16.86 -5.52
CA SER A 112 6.45 16.63 -6.97
C SER A 112 5.11 16.36 -7.66
N ALA A 113 4.08 15.96 -6.90
CA ALA A 113 2.79 15.61 -7.46
C ALA A 113 2.07 16.84 -8.05
N GLN A 114 1.55 16.69 -9.26
CA GLN A 114 0.61 17.63 -9.84
C GLN A 114 -0.81 17.09 -9.65
N PRO A 115 -1.62 17.69 -8.76
CA PRO A 115 -2.98 17.24 -8.53
C PRO A 115 -3.84 17.43 -9.77
N GLY A 116 -4.63 16.42 -10.11
CA GLY A 116 -5.49 16.45 -11.27
C GLY A 116 -5.82 15.03 -11.73
N ARG A 117 -7.02 14.84 -12.27
CA ARG A 117 -7.42 13.61 -12.96
C ARG A 117 -7.38 13.89 -14.46
N ALA A 118 -6.86 12.96 -15.24
CA ALA A 118 -7.04 13.03 -16.69
C ALA A 118 -8.54 13.05 -17.01
N PRO A 119 -9.03 13.95 -17.88
CA PRO A 119 -10.46 14.05 -18.21
C PRO A 119 -11.03 12.74 -18.77
N ARG A 120 -10.19 11.94 -19.43
CA ARG A 120 -10.51 10.61 -19.92
C ARG A 120 -9.30 9.70 -19.72
N LEU A 121 -9.56 8.46 -19.34
CA LEU A 121 -8.53 7.42 -19.34
C LEU A 121 -8.28 6.97 -20.79
N PRO A 122 -7.05 6.58 -21.15
CA PRO A 122 -6.78 5.91 -22.42
C PRO A 122 -7.65 4.67 -22.56
N ALA A 123 -8.13 4.38 -23.77
CA ALA A 123 -8.98 3.22 -24.05
C ALA A 123 -8.32 1.88 -23.65
N ALA A 124 -6.98 1.83 -23.64
CA ALA A 124 -6.21 0.67 -23.23
C ALA A 124 -6.16 0.44 -21.71
N ALA A 125 -6.49 1.43 -20.86
CA ALA A 125 -6.28 1.32 -19.41
C ALA A 125 -7.10 0.19 -18.78
N THR A 126 -8.41 0.16 -19.05
CA THR A 126 -9.31 -0.89 -18.55
C THR A 126 -8.91 -2.30 -18.99
N PRO A 127 -8.74 -2.60 -20.30
CA PRO A 127 -8.37 -3.95 -20.72
C PRO A 127 -7.00 -4.38 -20.19
N VAL A 128 -6.01 -3.48 -20.13
CA VAL A 128 -4.69 -3.80 -19.56
C VAL A 128 -4.81 -4.22 -18.10
N LEU A 129 -5.60 -3.50 -17.30
CA LEU A 129 -5.79 -3.83 -15.88
C LEU A 129 -6.55 -5.16 -15.70
N LEU A 130 -7.58 -5.41 -16.50
CA LEU A 130 -8.33 -6.67 -16.45
C LEU A 130 -7.47 -7.87 -16.86
N VAL A 131 -6.71 -7.75 -17.95
CA VAL A 131 -5.78 -8.80 -18.41
C VAL A 131 -4.70 -9.04 -17.37
N THR A 132 -4.16 -7.99 -16.75
CA THR A 132 -3.15 -8.13 -15.69
C THR A 132 -3.73 -8.81 -14.44
N ALA A 133 -4.96 -8.48 -14.05
CA ALA A 133 -5.65 -9.15 -12.95
C ALA A 133 -5.83 -10.65 -13.23
N ALA A 134 -6.33 -10.98 -14.42
CA ALA A 134 -6.50 -12.36 -14.85
C ALA A 134 -5.16 -13.13 -14.93
N ALA A 135 -4.11 -12.49 -15.45
CA ALA A 135 -2.78 -13.08 -15.55
C ALA A 135 -2.16 -13.37 -14.17
N LEU A 136 -2.27 -12.44 -13.22
CA LEU A 136 -1.79 -12.66 -11.84
C LEU A 136 -2.59 -13.75 -11.13
N LEU A 137 -3.91 -13.80 -11.35
CA LEU A 137 -4.75 -14.87 -10.81
C LEU A 137 -4.36 -16.24 -11.39
N ALA A 138 -4.15 -16.33 -12.70
CA ALA A 138 -3.69 -17.55 -13.36
C ALA A 138 -2.28 -17.95 -12.87
N ALA A 139 -1.41 -16.97 -12.60
CA ALA A 139 -0.07 -17.18 -12.08
C ALA A 139 -0.04 -17.52 -10.58
N LEU A 140 -1.14 -17.39 -9.85
CA LEU A 140 -1.20 -17.58 -8.40
C LEU A 140 -0.64 -18.94 -7.97
N VAL A 141 -1.15 -20.03 -8.55
CA VAL A 141 -0.73 -21.40 -8.20
C VAL A 141 0.74 -21.67 -8.59
N PRO A 142 1.20 -21.42 -9.83
CA PRO A 142 2.59 -21.69 -10.19
C PRO A 142 3.59 -20.82 -9.41
N VAL A 143 3.29 -19.53 -9.18
CA VAL A 143 4.14 -18.65 -8.36
C VAL A 143 4.23 -19.16 -6.93
N ARG A 144 3.12 -19.58 -6.32
CA ARG A 144 3.14 -20.17 -4.96
C ARG A 144 3.91 -21.48 -4.90
N ARG A 145 3.81 -22.33 -5.93
CA ARG A 145 4.53 -23.61 -5.99
C ARG A 145 6.02 -23.45 -6.27
N SER A 146 6.46 -22.30 -6.78
CA SER A 146 7.88 -22.06 -7.06
C SER A 146 8.79 -22.14 -5.82
N GLY A 147 8.24 -21.96 -4.62
CA GLY A 147 9.02 -21.88 -3.38
C GLY A 147 9.95 -20.67 -3.29
N ARG A 148 9.88 -19.73 -4.25
CA ARG A 148 10.75 -18.54 -4.31
C ARG A 148 10.07 -17.36 -3.59
N PRO A 149 10.46 -17.02 -2.35
CA PRO A 149 9.76 -15.98 -1.58
C PRO A 149 9.75 -14.63 -2.28
N LEU A 150 10.88 -14.24 -2.90
CA LEU A 150 10.98 -12.97 -3.64
C LEU A 150 10.01 -12.89 -4.81
N LEU A 151 9.81 -13.99 -5.55
CA LEU A 151 8.86 -14.01 -6.67
C LEU A 151 7.43 -13.85 -6.17
N MET A 152 7.07 -14.53 -5.08
CA MET A 152 5.75 -14.38 -4.45
C MET A 152 5.53 -12.94 -3.99
N THR A 153 6.53 -12.32 -3.37
CA THR A 153 6.46 -10.94 -2.88
C THR A 153 6.36 -9.92 -4.00
N VAL A 154 7.13 -10.07 -5.09
CA VAL A 154 7.02 -9.21 -6.27
C VAL A 154 5.63 -9.33 -6.87
N ALA A 155 5.13 -10.55 -7.09
CA ALA A 155 3.79 -10.75 -7.62
C ALA A 155 2.70 -10.20 -6.69
N ALA A 156 2.90 -10.26 -5.36
CA ALA A 156 2.02 -9.62 -4.39
C ALA A 156 2.02 -8.09 -4.51
N GLY A 157 3.20 -7.46 -4.62
CA GLY A 157 3.32 -6.01 -4.80
C GLY A 157 2.72 -5.53 -6.12
N LEU A 158 2.86 -6.31 -7.20
CA LEU A 158 2.18 -6.04 -8.47
C LEU A 158 0.65 -6.12 -8.32
N ALA A 159 0.15 -7.09 -7.56
CA ALA A 159 -1.26 -7.25 -7.31
C ALA A 159 -1.82 -6.07 -6.49
N PHE A 160 -1.20 -5.70 -5.36
CA PHE A 160 -1.64 -4.54 -4.58
C PHE A 160 -1.49 -3.21 -5.33
N GLY A 161 -0.44 -3.06 -6.14
CA GLY A 161 -0.34 -1.94 -7.08
C GLY A 161 -1.50 -1.93 -8.08
N GLY A 162 -1.91 -3.09 -8.57
CA GLY A 162 -3.09 -3.31 -9.39
C GLY A 162 -4.39 -2.87 -8.72
N VAL A 163 -4.56 -3.10 -7.41
CA VAL A 163 -5.68 -2.56 -6.62
C VAL A 163 -5.73 -1.05 -6.74
N SER A 164 -4.61 -0.38 -6.47
CA SER A 164 -4.52 1.08 -6.47
C SER A 164 -4.75 1.68 -7.86
N LEU A 165 -4.20 1.05 -8.90
CA LEU A 165 -4.44 1.41 -10.30
C LEU A 165 -5.89 1.20 -10.70
N ALA A 166 -6.50 0.07 -10.35
CA ALA A 166 -7.90 -0.22 -10.64
C ALA A 166 -8.81 0.78 -9.93
N VAL A 167 -8.61 1.07 -8.64
CA VAL A 167 -9.37 2.09 -7.90
C VAL A 167 -9.23 3.47 -8.55
N ARG A 168 -8.02 3.86 -8.97
CA ARG A 168 -7.79 5.12 -9.68
C ARG A 168 -8.51 5.14 -11.03
N ALA A 169 -8.47 4.03 -11.76
CA ALA A 169 -9.03 3.88 -13.10
C ALA A 169 -10.55 3.66 -13.10
N VAL A 170 -11.15 3.24 -11.98
CA VAL A 170 -12.60 3.10 -11.84
C VAL A 170 -13.26 4.41 -12.26
N HIS A 171 -14.15 4.30 -13.25
CA HIS A 171 -14.90 5.40 -13.81
C HIS A 171 -16.37 5.13 -13.54
N VAL A 172 -16.81 5.40 -12.30
CA VAL A 172 -18.23 5.31 -11.99
C VAL A 172 -18.95 6.37 -12.81
N ARG A 173 -19.89 5.95 -13.67
CA ARG A 173 -20.71 6.82 -14.53
C ARG A 173 -21.55 7.85 -13.75
N SER A 174 -21.49 7.83 -12.42
CA SER A 174 -22.06 8.80 -11.50
C SER A 174 -21.04 9.23 -10.43
N SER A 175 -21.04 10.52 -10.10
CA SER A 175 -20.12 11.19 -9.15
C SER A 175 -20.24 10.66 -7.70
N LEU A 176 -21.30 9.92 -7.40
CA LEU A 176 -21.58 9.30 -6.10
C LEU A 176 -22.00 7.86 -6.35
N TRP A 177 -21.70 6.95 -5.42
CA TRP A 177 -22.12 5.54 -5.47
C TRP A 177 -23.65 5.48 -5.35
N THR A 178 -24.35 5.75 -6.44
CA THR A 178 -25.81 5.90 -6.46
C THR A 178 -26.51 4.54 -6.35
N SER A 179 -25.84 3.44 -6.70
CA SER A 179 -26.36 2.08 -6.54
C SER A 179 -25.25 1.04 -6.44
N LEU A 180 -25.45 0.01 -5.60
CA LEU A 180 -24.60 -1.18 -5.55
C LEU A 180 -24.56 -1.91 -6.90
N LEU A 181 -25.64 -1.82 -7.68
CA LEU A 181 -25.73 -2.45 -8.99
C LEU A 181 -24.76 -1.82 -10.00
N ASP A 182 -24.54 -0.51 -9.96
CA ASP A 182 -23.56 0.17 -10.82
C ASP A 182 -22.14 -0.29 -10.51
N LEU A 183 -21.85 -0.54 -9.24
CA LEU A 183 -20.56 -1.08 -8.82
C LEU A 183 -20.37 -2.52 -9.28
N LEU A 184 -21.40 -3.36 -9.16
CA LEU A 184 -21.35 -4.76 -9.61
C LEU A 184 -21.19 -4.87 -11.13
N GLY A 185 -21.72 -3.90 -11.88
CA GLY A 185 -21.54 -3.79 -13.33
C GLY A 185 -20.18 -3.24 -13.76
N GLU A 186 -19.37 -2.67 -12.86
CA GLU A 186 -18.06 -2.09 -13.16
C GLU A 186 -16.96 -3.18 -13.16
N PRO A 187 -16.36 -3.52 -14.32
CA PRO A 187 -15.38 -4.61 -14.40
C PRO A 187 -14.15 -4.38 -13.52
N LEU A 188 -13.71 -3.13 -13.36
CA LEU A 188 -12.56 -2.80 -12.52
C LEU A 188 -12.82 -3.01 -11.03
N ALA A 189 -14.08 -3.00 -10.58
CA ALA A 189 -14.42 -3.36 -9.21
C ALA A 189 -14.10 -4.83 -8.91
N TRP A 190 -14.32 -5.72 -9.88
CA TRP A 190 -13.91 -7.11 -9.79
C TRP A 190 -12.39 -7.27 -9.86
N ALA A 191 -11.72 -6.46 -10.68
CA ALA A 191 -10.26 -6.44 -10.74
C ALA A 191 -9.64 -6.09 -9.37
N VAL A 192 -10.20 -5.11 -8.65
CA VAL A 192 -9.80 -4.75 -7.28
C VAL A 192 -9.85 -5.98 -6.36
N LEU A 193 -10.93 -6.76 -6.40
CA LEU A 193 -11.08 -7.97 -5.59
C LEU A 193 -10.08 -9.04 -5.98
N VAL A 194 -9.89 -9.29 -7.28
CA VAL A 194 -8.95 -10.29 -7.79
C VAL A 194 -7.51 -9.92 -7.40
N PHE A 195 -7.12 -8.68 -7.62
CA PHE A 195 -5.81 -8.16 -7.24
C PHE A 195 -5.60 -8.25 -5.73
N GLY A 196 -6.55 -7.78 -4.92
CA GLY A 196 -6.45 -7.83 -3.46
C GLY A 196 -6.32 -9.25 -2.93
N ALA A 197 -7.18 -10.17 -3.38
CA ALA A 197 -7.14 -11.57 -2.95
C ALA A 197 -5.84 -12.25 -3.37
N THR A 198 -5.41 -12.07 -4.63
CA THR A 198 -4.17 -12.65 -5.16
C THR A 198 -2.95 -12.11 -4.41
N GLY A 199 -2.90 -10.80 -4.18
CA GLY A 199 -1.84 -10.12 -3.44
C GLY A 199 -1.72 -10.64 -2.01
N THR A 200 -2.84 -10.71 -1.28
CA THR A 200 -2.87 -11.21 0.10
C THR A 200 -2.37 -12.65 0.21
N VAL A 201 -2.82 -13.54 -0.68
CA VAL A 201 -2.39 -14.94 -0.67
C VAL A 201 -0.90 -15.07 -0.98
N LEU A 202 -0.40 -14.32 -1.97
CA LEU A 202 1.02 -14.35 -2.36
C LEU A 202 1.92 -13.72 -1.30
N LEU A 203 1.51 -12.62 -0.68
CA LEU A 203 2.24 -12.00 0.41
C LEU A 203 2.34 -12.95 1.61
N ALA A 204 1.23 -13.57 2.01
CA ALA A 204 1.22 -14.56 3.08
C ALA A 204 2.14 -15.75 2.76
N ALA A 205 2.16 -16.22 1.51
CA ALA A 205 3.07 -17.28 1.08
C ALA A 205 4.54 -16.83 1.12
N GLY A 206 4.85 -15.61 0.65
CA GLY A 206 6.19 -15.03 0.69
C GLY A 206 6.71 -14.86 2.12
N LEU A 207 5.88 -14.37 3.03
CA LEU A 207 6.21 -14.25 4.47
C LEU A 207 6.48 -15.60 5.14
N ARG A 208 5.81 -16.68 4.70
CA ARG A 208 6.05 -18.03 5.22
C ARG A 208 7.33 -18.66 4.67
N ALA A 209 7.73 -18.30 3.46
CA ALA A 209 8.86 -18.92 2.75
C ALA A 209 10.16 -18.10 2.84
N GLY A 210 10.11 -16.84 3.32
CA GLY A 210 11.25 -15.94 3.29
C GLY A 210 11.39 -15.08 4.55
N ALA A 211 12.52 -14.38 4.66
CA ALA A 211 12.76 -13.46 5.75
C ALA A 211 11.79 -12.26 5.68
N VAL A 212 11.06 -12.01 6.77
CA VAL A 212 10.07 -10.92 6.89
C VAL A 212 10.66 -9.57 6.46
N SER A 213 11.88 -9.27 6.89
CA SER A 213 12.61 -8.04 6.52
C SER A 213 12.77 -7.87 5.01
N THR A 214 13.10 -8.95 4.31
CA THR A 214 13.32 -8.94 2.87
C THR A 214 11.99 -8.84 2.13
N VAL A 215 10.98 -9.59 2.61
CA VAL A 215 9.63 -9.56 2.04
C VAL A 215 9.01 -8.16 2.16
N VAL A 216 9.08 -7.52 3.32
CA VAL A 216 8.56 -6.16 3.52
C VAL A 216 9.28 -5.17 2.60
N ALA A 217 10.62 -5.23 2.53
CA ALA A 217 11.38 -4.34 1.65
C ALA A 217 11.01 -4.49 0.17
N VAL A 218 10.92 -5.72 -0.33
CA VAL A 218 10.59 -6.00 -1.74
C VAL A 218 9.14 -5.64 -2.06
N LEU A 219 8.22 -5.90 -1.14
CA LEU A 219 6.82 -5.52 -1.27
C LEU A 219 6.70 -4.00 -1.42
N SER A 220 7.27 -3.24 -0.49
CA SER A 220 7.20 -1.78 -0.50
C SER A 220 7.80 -1.17 -1.76
N VAL A 221 8.90 -1.72 -2.28
CA VAL A 221 9.47 -1.23 -3.55
C VAL A 221 8.52 -1.50 -4.72
N THR A 222 8.06 -2.74 -4.84
CA THR A 222 7.26 -3.16 -5.99
C THR A 222 5.90 -2.45 -6.01
N GLU A 223 5.27 -2.31 -4.85
CA GLU A 223 3.97 -1.66 -4.66
C GLU A 223 4.04 -0.13 -4.79
N VAL A 224 5.20 0.50 -4.59
CA VAL A 224 5.32 1.96 -4.80
C VAL A 224 5.73 2.29 -6.22
N ILE A 225 6.80 1.66 -6.70
CA ILE A 225 7.45 2.08 -7.94
C ILE A 225 6.64 1.64 -9.16
N VAL A 226 6.21 0.38 -9.21
CA VAL A 226 5.53 -0.16 -10.40
C VAL A 226 4.20 0.55 -10.67
N PRO A 227 3.24 0.61 -9.72
CA PRO A 227 1.98 1.31 -10.00
C PRO A 227 2.18 2.83 -10.09
N GLY A 228 3.22 3.40 -9.48
CA GLY A 228 3.58 4.79 -9.70
C GLY A 228 3.95 5.07 -11.17
N LEU A 229 4.82 4.24 -11.75
CA LEU A 229 5.19 4.32 -13.17
C LEU A 229 4.01 4.04 -14.10
N VAL A 230 3.20 3.02 -13.80
CA VAL A 230 2.00 2.71 -14.59
C VAL A 230 0.96 3.83 -14.48
N GLY A 231 0.82 4.47 -13.32
CA GLY A 231 -0.02 5.65 -13.13
C GLY A 231 0.37 6.79 -14.08
N LEU A 232 1.67 7.09 -14.15
CA LEU A 232 2.23 8.11 -15.04
C LEU A 232 2.03 7.76 -16.53
N ALA A 233 2.28 6.50 -16.91
CA ALA A 233 2.24 6.06 -18.30
C ALA A 233 0.81 5.83 -18.84
N LEU A 234 -0.09 5.30 -18.01
CA LEU A 234 -1.37 4.73 -18.45
C LEU A 234 -2.59 5.47 -17.88
N LEU A 235 -2.52 6.07 -16.68
CA LEU A 235 -3.67 6.72 -16.05
C LEU A 235 -3.64 8.25 -16.18
N GLY A 236 -2.60 8.79 -16.82
CA GLY A 236 -2.43 10.23 -17.02
C GLY A 236 -2.10 10.99 -15.73
N ASP A 237 -1.54 10.30 -14.73
CA ASP A 237 -0.98 10.96 -13.56
C ASP A 237 0.18 11.88 -13.98
N ARG A 238 0.34 13.02 -13.30
CA ARG A 238 1.32 14.04 -13.68
C ARG A 238 2.23 14.40 -12.52
N VAL A 239 3.49 14.61 -12.87
CA VAL A 239 4.51 15.24 -12.04
C VAL A 239 4.58 16.71 -12.46
N ARG A 240 4.83 17.61 -11.51
CA ARG A 240 5.04 19.03 -11.81
C ARG A 240 6.18 19.19 -12.84
N PRO A 241 6.06 20.12 -13.80
CA PRO A 241 7.12 20.36 -14.78
C PRO A 241 8.46 20.64 -14.10
N GLY A 242 9.51 19.89 -14.45
CA GLY A 242 10.86 20.01 -13.86
C GLY A 242 11.09 19.24 -12.55
N TRP A 243 10.07 18.58 -11.99
CA TRP A 243 10.18 17.89 -10.68
C TRP A 243 10.44 16.38 -10.79
N ALA A 244 10.76 15.85 -11.98
CA ALA A 244 11.03 14.42 -12.17
C ALA A 244 12.21 13.93 -11.31
N VAL A 245 13.26 14.74 -11.19
CA VAL A 245 14.42 14.44 -10.33
C VAL A 245 14.02 14.43 -8.84
N VAL A 246 13.12 15.33 -8.45
CA VAL A 246 12.60 15.41 -7.07
C VAL A 246 11.76 14.18 -6.73
N LEU A 247 10.91 13.73 -7.66
CA LEU A 247 10.16 12.47 -7.53
C LEU A 247 11.13 11.29 -7.35
N ALA A 248 12.13 11.17 -8.23
CA ALA A 248 13.10 10.09 -8.19
C ALA A 248 13.89 10.08 -6.87
N ALA A 249 14.37 11.25 -6.41
CA ALA A 249 15.04 11.38 -5.12
C ALA A 249 14.11 10.99 -3.96
N GLY A 250 12.85 11.41 -4.01
CA GLY A 250 11.84 11.05 -3.02
C GLY A 250 11.60 9.54 -2.94
N TRP A 251 11.46 8.87 -4.07
CA TRP A 251 11.36 7.40 -4.14
C TRP A 251 12.60 6.71 -3.61
N VAL A 252 13.81 7.15 -4.01
CA VAL A 252 15.06 6.57 -3.52
C VAL A 252 15.16 6.69 -2.00
N LEU A 253 14.88 7.87 -1.43
CA LEU A 253 14.89 8.09 0.01
C LEU A 253 13.86 7.22 0.75
N THR A 254 12.64 7.14 0.21
CA THR A 254 11.56 6.33 0.78
C THR A 254 11.94 4.85 0.80
N VAL A 255 12.36 4.32 -0.35
CA VAL A 255 12.76 2.92 -0.50
C VAL A 255 13.97 2.59 0.39
N ALA A 256 14.98 3.45 0.41
CA ALA A 256 16.16 3.25 1.25
C ALA A 256 15.80 3.24 2.75
N GLY A 257 14.97 4.20 3.18
CA GLY A 257 14.49 4.27 4.56
C GLY A 257 13.68 3.04 4.96
N VAL A 258 12.74 2.59 4.12
CA VAL A 258 11.96 1.37 4.33
C VAL A 258 12.86 0.14 4.41
N ALA A 259 13.83 0.00 3.49
CA ALA A 259 14.77 -1.12 3.51
C ALA A 259 15.67 -1.12 4.76
N LEU A 260 16.07 0.06 5.25
CA LEU A 260 16.82 0.19 6.50
C LEU A 260 15.98 -0.20 7.72
N LEU A 261 14.70 0.20 7.76
CA LEU A 261 13.77 -0.13 8.83
C LEU A 261 13.41 -1.62 8.84
N ALA A 262 13.20 -2.22 7.67
CA ALA A 262 12.88 -3.63 7.56
C ALA A 262 14.02 -4.52 8.10
N ARG A 263 15.27 -4.05 8.08
CA ARG A 263 16.44 -4.74 8.65
C ARG A 263 16.65 -4.49 10.15
N ALA A 264 15.90 -3.58 10.77
CA ALA A 264 16.06 -3.27 12.18
C ALA A 264 15.36 -4.34 13.06
N PRO A 265 15.96 -4.75 14.19
CA PRO A 265 15.25 -5.56 15.18
C PRO A 265 13.97 -4.85 15.62
N ALA A 266 12.89 -5.62 15.81
CA ALA A 266 11.66 -5.09 16.38
C ALA A 266 11.97 -4.45 17.74
N VAL A 267 11.47 -3.23 17.97
CA VAL A 267 11.56 -2.59 19.29
C VAL A 267 10.81 -3.50 20.26
N SER A 268 11.51 -4.10 21.21
CA SER A 268 10.90 -4.86 22.29
C SER A 268 10.00 -3.90 23.06
N ALA A 269 8.69 -4.10 22.95
CA ALA A 269 7.72 -3.42 23.81
C ALA A 269 8.03 -3.87 25.25
N SER A 270 8.71 -3.02 26.01
CA SER A 270 8.90 -3.23 27.43
C SER A 270 7.55 -3.00 28.14
N ALA A 271 6.99 -4.11 28.64
CA ALA A 271 5.97 -4.29 29.68
C ALA A 271 4.69 -3.44 29.61
#